data_AF-A0A183J5M2-F1
#
_entry.id   AF-A0A183J5M2-F1
#
_cell.length_a   1.000
_cell.length_b   1.000
_cell.length_c   1.000
_cell.angle_alpha   90.00
_cell.angle_beta   90.00
_cell.angle_gamma   90.00
#
_symmetry.space_group_name_H-M   'P 1'
#
loop_
_entity.id
_entity.type
_entity.pdbx_description
1 polymer ?
#
loop_
_entity_poly.entity_id
_entity_poly.type
_entity_poly.pdbx_seq_one_letter_code
_entity_poly.pdbx_strand_id
1 'polypeptide(L)'
;MPSFVECEEQRDAAKSADRSSKSKIFIDAAFVPQCNKDGSFKPIQCDNFARVCWCVDKDGLEIHGSRSVGEAKPNCSASSSVYTSVSDVSGNETSSVVVSSPSVECFLT
;
A
#
# COMPACT_ATOMS: atom_id res chain seq x y z
N MET A 1 -21.64 -13.73 -6.59
CA MET A 1 -20.60 -12.76 -7.03
C MET A 1 -20.15 -12.04 -5.77
N PRO A 2 -18.90 -12.23 -5.30
CA PRO A 2 -18.50 -11.64 -4.02
C PRO A 2 -18.39 -10.12 -4.20
N SER A 3 -19.07 -9.38 -3.33
CA SER A 3 -19.24 -7.93 -3.43
C SER A 3 -18.23 -7.22 -2.54
N PHE A 4 -16.98 -7.02 -2.96
CA PHE A 4 -16.01 -6.09 -2.34
C PHE A 4 -15.76 -6.18 -0.80
N VAL A 5 -16.27 -7.19 -0.09
CA VAL A 5 -16.08 -7.42 1.37
C VAL A 5 -14.72 -8.05 1.66
N GLU A 6 -13.66 -7.53 1.05
CA GLU A 6 -12.33 -8.14 1.11
C GLU A 6 -11.51 -7.59 2.28
N CYS A 7 -11.63 -6.27 2.55
CA CYS A 7 -10.96 -5.64 3.69
C CYS A 7 -11.64 -5.98 5.02
N GLU A 8 -12.96 -6.08 5.05
CA GLU A 8 -13.70 -6.32 6.30
C GLU A 8 -13.46 -7.71 6.86
N GLU A 9 -13.37 -8.72 6.00
CA GLU A 9 -13.04 -10.09 6.41
C GLU A 9 -11.63 -10.16 7.00
N GLN A 10 -10.64 -9.54 6.33
CA GLN A 10 -9.27 -9.44 6.85
C GLN A 10 -9.21 -8.69 8.19
N ARG A 11 -10.00 -7.63 8.33
CA ARG A 11 -10.12 -6.85 9.58
C ARG A 11 -10.69 -7.69 10.73
N ASP A 12 -11.73 -8.47 10.48
CA ASP A 12 -12.37 -9.28 11.51
C ASP A 12 -11.49 -10.47 11.91
N ALA A 13 -10.76 -11.06 10.96
CA ALA A 13 -9.73 -12.05 11.24
C ALA A 13 -8.63 -11.47 12.15
N ALA A 14 -8.07 -10.30 11.83
CA ALA A 14 -7.03 -9.65 12.64
C ALA A 14 -7.49 -9.32 14.06
N LYS A 15 -8.73 -8.85 14.24
CA LYS A 15 -9.31 -8.56 15.57
C LYS A 15 -9.59 -9.83 16.39
N SER A 16 -9.87 -10.95 15.74
CA SER A 16 -10.15 -12.21 16.43
C SER A 16 -8.92 -12.80 17.12
N ALA A 17 -7.71 -12.45 16.65
CA ALA A 17 -6.44 -12.86 17.23
C ALA A 17 -6.10 -12.11 18.55
N ASP A 18 -6.63 -10.91 18.76
CA ASP A 18 -6.35 -10.07 19.93
C ASP A 18 -7.10 -10.52 21.20
N ARG A 19 -8.21 -11.28 21.06
CA ARG A 19 -9.08 -11.65 22.19
C ARG A 19 -8.52 -12.73 23.13
N SER A 20 -7.36 -13.30 22.83
CA SER A 20 -6.80 -14.42 23.62
C SER A 20 -5.75 -13.99 24.67
N SER A 21 -5.25 -12.76 24.63
CA SER A 21 -4.17 -12.32 25.53
C SER A 21 -4.68 -11.46 26.68
N LYS A 22 -5.16 -12.09 27.76
CA LYS A 22 -5.21 -11.47 29.08
C LYS A 22 -3.80 -11.44 29.71
N SER A 23 -2.81 -10.99 28.96
CA SER A 23 -1.43 -10.86 29.39
C SER A 23 -0.82 -9.65 28.71
N LYS A 24 -0.37 -8.68 29.53
CA LYS A 24 0.40 -7.51 29.12
C LYS A 24 1.80 -7.93 28.66
N ILE A 25 1.89 -8.61 27.52
CA ILE A 25 3.12 -8.77 26.77
C ILE A 25 2.85 -8.13 25.42
N PHE A 26 3.65 -7.12 25.05
CA PHE A 26 3.58 -6.37 23.80
C PHE A 26 4.04 -7.25 22.61
N ILE A 27 3.43 -8.42 22.45
CA ILE A 27 3.63 -9.26 21.29
C ILE A 27 2.76 -8.67 20.19
N ASP A 28 3.43 -8.13 19.18
CA ASP A 28 2.95 -7.82 17.82
C ASP A 28 1.43 -7.93 17.65
N ALA A 29 0.71 -6.87 18.01
CA ALA A 29 -0.72 -6.82 17.75
C ALA A 29 -0.90 -6.92 16.24
N ALA A 30 -1.57 -7.99 15.79
CA ALA A 30 -1.79 -8.23 14.36
C ALA A 30 -2.33 -6.96 13.68
N PHE A 31 -1.71 -6.57 12.58
CA PHE A 31 -2.11 -5.38 11.83
C PHE A 31 -3.59 -5.48 11.42
N VAL A 32 -4.37 -4.47 11.77
CA VAL A 32 -5.80 -4.39 11.42
C VAL A 32 -5.96 -3.43 10.23
N PRO A 33 -6.35 -3.92 9.03
CA PRO A 33 -6.49 -3.08 7.86
C PRO A 33 -7.61 -2.04 8.01
N GLN A 34 -7.39 -0.89 7.38
CA GLN A 34 -8.30 0.23 7.33
C GLN A 34 -9.17 0.14 6.07
N CYS A 35 -10.48 0.02 6.26
CA CYS A 35 -11.44 -0.14 5.16
C CYS A 35 -12.24 1.15 4.90
N ASN A 36 -12.70 1.32 3.67
CA ASN A 36 -13.72 2.30 3.29
C ASN A 36 -15.12 1.82 3.72
N LYS A 37 -16.13 2.68 3.56
CA LYS A 37 -17.52 2.37 3.94
C LYS A 37 -18.14 1.30 3.03
N ASP A 38 -17.65 1.16 1.81
CA ASP A 38 -18.08 0.16 0.82
C ASP A 38 -17.43 -1.22 0.99
N GLY A 39 -16.50 -1.36 1.95
CA GLY A 39 -15.80 -2.62 2.22
C GLY A 39 -14.44 -2.79 1.54
N SER A 40 -14.06 -1.88 0.62
CA SER A 40 -12.73 -1.86 0.01
C SER A 40 -11.61 -1.39 0.95
N PHE A 41 -10.36 -1.65 0.59
CA PHE A 41 -9.19 -1.11 1.28
C PHE A 41 -9.08 0.41 1.09
N LYS A 42 -8.74 1.12 2.16
CA LYS A 42 -8.25 2.49 2.02
C LYS A 42 -6.90 2.47 1.30
N PRO A 43 -6.64 3.39 0.37
CA PRO A 43 -5.38 3.42 -0.37
C PRO A 43 -4.18 3.68 0.55
N ILE A 44 -4.38 4.33 1.70
CA ILE A 44 -3.36 4.49 2.75
C ILE A 44 -3.71 3.57 3.91
N GLN A 45 -2.75 2.75 4.31
CA GLN A 45 -2.77 1.91 5.49
C GLN A 45 -1.74 2.43 6.49
N CYS A 46 -2.08 2.44 7.78
CA CYS A 46 -1.19 2.91 8.84
C CYS A 46 -1.17 1.95 10.02
N ASP A 47 0.03 1.49 10.37
CA ASP A 47 0.31 0.80 11.62
C ASP A 47 0.69 1.83 12.68
N ASN A 48 -0.17 2.00 13.68
CA ASN A 48 0.05 2.94 14.77
C ASN A 48 1.09 2.46 15.78
N PHE A 49 1.30 1.15 15.90
CA PHE A 49 2.31 0.57 16.78
C PHE A 49 3.71 0.76 16.18
N ALA A 50 3.87 0.42 14.90
CA ALA A 50 5.12 0.63 14.17
C ALA A 50 5.33 2.08 13.70
N ARG A 51 4.33 2.95 13.84
CA ARG A 51 4.33 4.36 13.40
C ARG A 51 4.76 4.50 11.93
N VAL A 52 4.20 3.64 11.08
CA VAL A 52 4.48 3.60 9.63
C VAL A 52 3.17 3.56 8.84
N CYS A 53 3.12 4.28 7.73
CA CYS A 53 2.03 4.23 6.77
C CYS A 53 2.55 3.80 5.40
N TRP A 54 1.74 3.11 4.60
CA TRP A 54 2.07 2.68 3.24
C TRP A 54 0.84 2.78 2.32
N CYS A 55 1.09 2.77 1.01
CA CYS A 55 0.03 2.66 0.03
C CYS A 55 -0.31 1.20 -0.24
N VAL A 56 -1.58 0.91 -0.49
CA VAL A 56 -2.04 -0.40 -0.94
C VAL A 56 -2.82 -0.32 -2.25
N ASP A 57 -2.84 -1.42 -2.99
CA ASP A 57 -3.73 -1.59 -4.15
C ASP A 57 -5.16 -1.98 -3.74
N LYS A 58 -5.99 -2.30 -4.73
CA LYS A 58 -7.40 -2.70 -4.55
C LYS A 58 -7.56 -4.00 -3.75
N ASP A 59 -6.55 -4.86 -3.76
CA ASP A 59 -6.53 -6.18 -3.11
C ASP A 59 -5.89 -6.07 -1.71
N GLY A 60 -5.45 -4.86 -1.31
CA GLY A 60 -4.85 -4.58 -0.01
C GLY A 60 -3.35 -4.85 0.06
N LEU A 61 -2.70 -5.12 -1.08
CA LEU A 61 -1.26 -5.38 -1.15
C LEU A 61 -0.47 -4.08 -1.12
N GLU A 62 0.60 -4.07 -0.33
CA GLU A 62 1.51 -2.93 -0.23
C GLU A 62 2.17 -2.61 -1.58
N ILE A 63 2.12 -1.33 -1.96
CA ILE A 63 2.89 -0.79 -3.08
C ILE A 63 4.32 -0.58 -2.61
N HIS A 64 5.28 -1.31 -3.20
CA HIS A 64 6.69 -1.21 -2.83
C HIS A 64 7.22 0.22 -2.90
N GLY A 65 8.02 0.61 -1.90
CA GLY A 65 8.60 1.95 -1.81
C GLY A 65 7.66 3.04 -1.30
N SER A 66 6.40 2.72 -0.98
CA SER A 66 5.42 3.70 -0.49
C SER A 66 5.45 3.93 1.02
N ARG A 67 6.28 3.20 1.78
CA ARG A 67 6.37 3.34 3.24
C ARG A 67 6.84 4.73 3.65
N SER A 68 6.10 5.35 4.55
CA SER A 68 6.42 6.62 5.22
C SER A 68 6.44 6.40 6.72
N VAL A 69 7.53 6.80 7.38
CA VAL A 69 7.71 6.66 8.83
C VAL A 69 7.28 7.94 9.54
N GLY A 70 6.67 7.80 10.72
CA GLY A 70 6.21 8.91 11.55
C GLY A 70 4.77 9.32 11.27
N GLU A 71 4.51 10.62 11.23
CA GLU A 71 3.17 11.19 11.02
C GLU A 71 2.89 11.55 9.55
N ALA A 72 3.93 11.54 8.71
CA ALA A 72 3.79 11.79 7.29
C ALA A 72 3.04 10.63 6.61
N LYS A 73 1.96 10.96 5.90
CA LYS A 73 1.22 9.99 5.09
C LYS A 73 1.78 9.96 3.67
N PRO A 74 1.94 8.77 3.05
CA PRO A 74 2.38 8.68 1.67
C PRO A 74 1.33 9.23 0.72
N ASN A 75 1.77 9.77 -0.42
CA ASN A 75 0.88 10.21 -1.48
C ASN A 75 0.53 9.02 -2.38
N CYS A 76 -0.64 8.43 -2.17
CA CYS A 76 -1.12 7.28 -2.95
C CYS A 76 -1.85 7.67 -4.24
N SER A 77 -1.78 8.94 -4.67
CA SER A 77 -2.37 9.40 -5.93
C SER A 77 -1.53 8.97 -7.15
N ALA A 78 -0.32 8.46 -6.92
CA ALA A 78 0.62 8.01 -7.95
C ALA A 78 0.48 6.53 -8.33
N SER A 79 -0.55 5.81 -7.83
CA SER A 79 -0.79 4.40 -8.16
C SER A 79 -1.76 4.18 -9.33
N SER A 80 -2.18 5.24 -10.04
CA SER A 80 -2.27 5.08 -11.50
C SER A 80 -0.84 5.15 -11.97
N SER A 81 -0.28 4.01 -12.37
CA SER A 81 0.96 3.91 -13.14
C SER A 81 1.14 5.21 -13.92
N VAL A 82 2.14 6.02 -13.55
CA VAL A 82 2.56 7.10 -14.46
C VAL A 82 3.14 6.36 -15.65
N TYR A 83 2.26 6.02 -16.57
CA TYR A 83 2.59 5.49 -17.86
C TYR A 83 3.07 6.73 -18.62
N THR A 84 4.33 7.08 -18.43
CA THR A 84 4.94 8.07 -19.30
C THR A 84 5.03 7.39 -20.65
N SER A 85 4.15 7.78 -21.57
CA SER A 85 4.32 7.47 -22.98
C SER A 85 5.56 8.23 -23.44
N VAL A 86 6.74 7.60 -23.35
CA VAL A 86 7.93 8.14 -24.01
C VAL A 86 7.62 8.13 -25.51
N SER A 87 7.63 9.30 -26.12
CA SER A 87 7.46 9.46 -27.56
C SER A 87 8.83 9.78 -28.11
N ASP A 88 9.53 8.79 -28.66
CA ASP A 88 10.75 9.03 -29.43
C ASP A 88 10.43 9.91 -30.66
N VAL A 89 11.40 10.72 -31.11
CA VAL A 89 11.29 11.65 -32.27
C VAL A 89 11.04 10.94 -33.62
N SER A 90 10.84 9.63 -33.61
CA SER A 90 10.29 8.83 -34.70
C SER A 90 9.15 8.00 -34.11
N GLY A 91 7.91 8.40 -34.42
CA GLY A 91 6.71 7.91 -33.77
C GLY A 91 6.34 6.45 -34.03
N ASN A 92 7.11 5.49 -33.50
CA ASN A 92 6.67 4.12 -33.27
C ASN A 92 7.57 3.37 -32.27
N GLU A 93 7.09 3.18 -31.04
CA GLU A 93 7.04 1.92 -30.30
C GLU A 93 6.66 2.25 -28.84
N THR A 94 5.38 2.10 -28.52
CA THR A 94 4.80 2.44 -27.22
C THR A 94 5.22 1.42 -26.16
N SER A 95 6.43 1.54 -25.61
CA SER A 95 6.84 0.76 -24.44
C SER A 95 6.33 1.41 -23.16
N SER A 96 5.50 0.68 -22.42
CA SER A 96 5.02 1.00 -21.07
C SER A 96 6.18 1.04 -20.08
N VAL A 97 6.89 2.16 -19.92
CA VAL A 97 7.85 2.26 -18.83
C VAL A 97 7.12 2.70 -17.56
N VAL A 98 7.10 1.81 -16.57
CA VAL A 98 6.70 2.15 -15.20
C VAL A 98 7.82 2.96 -14.57
N VAL A 99 7.63 4.28 -14.42
CA VAL A 99 8.59 5.11 -13.69
C VAL A 99 8.33 5.00 -12.19
N SER A 100 8.78 3.91 -11.58
CA SER A 100 8.86 3.80 -10.13
C SER A 100 10.05 4.62 -9.62
N SER A 101 9.81 5.91 -9.35
CA SER A 101 10.66 6.85 -8.60
C SER A 101 12.10 7.08 -9.13
N PRO A 102 12.51 8.32 -9.45
CA PRO A 102 13.89 8.60 -9.88
C PRO A 102 14.82 8.65 -8.67
N SER A 103 15.15 7.50 -8.08
CA SER A 103 16.33 7.39 -7.23
C SER A 103 17.55 7.25 -8.15
N VAL A 104 18.10 8.40 -8.53
CA VAL A 104 19.50 8.61 -8.96
C VAL A 104 20.24 7.36 -9.48
N GLU A 105 20.24 7.17 -10.80
CA GLU A 105 21.07 6.15 -11.45
C GLU A 105 22.56 6.45 -11.17
N CYS A 106 23.20 5.59 -10.37
CA CYS A 106 24.66 5.51 -10.28
C CYS A 106 25.20 5.01 -11.64
N PHE A 107 25.68 5.91 -12.48
CA PHE A 107 26.48 5.52 -13.64
C PHE A 107 27.82 4.95 -13.16
N LEU A 108 28.04 3.63 -13.35
CA LEU A 108 29.36 3.03 -13.27
C LEU A 108 30.26 3.69 -14.33
N THR A 109 31.38 4.26 -13.90
CA THR A 109 32.53 4.61 -14.76
C THR A 109 33.59 3.53 -14.59
#